data_AF-A0A1L4D1C1-F1
#
_entry.id   AF-A0A1L4D1C1-F1
#
_cell.length_a   1.000
_cell.length_b   1.000
_cell.length_c   1.000
_cell.angle_alpha   90.00
_cell.angle_beta   90.00
_cell.angle_gamma   90.00
#
_symmetry.space_group_name_H-M   'P 1'
#
loop_
_entity.id
_entity.type
_entity.pdbx_description
1 polymer ?
#
loop_
_entity_poly.entity_id
_entity_poly.type
_entity_poly.pdbx_seq_one_letter_code
_entity_poly.pdbx_strand_id
1 'polypeptide(L)'
;MKNLYKLFAILLFPIKVFAANPPCANIHVWYELNNQSENEWVIDINTLIEKNLNFYNDKCKIIKDTQKIKLNPQQIKYIGMYVRNQANFRTIVSFSGVEEANNDIQDISPLEQKKCVFLVQAYAPATMNRMIWQINNSDCYATNYNTKMYFK
;
A
#
# COMPACT_ATOMS: atom_id res chain seq x y z
N MET A 1 -60.07 14.63 -21.97
CA MET A 1 -58.69 15.06 -22.30
C MET A 1 -58.17 15.96 -21.19
N LYS A 2 -57.30 15.45 -20.30
CA LYS A 2 -56.49 16.27 -19.39
C LYS A 2 -55.11 15.64 -19.30
N ASN A 3 -54.13 16.36 -19.84
CA ASN A 3 -52.71 16.04 -19.84
C ASN A 3 -52.18 16.04 -18.40
N LEU A 4 -51.45 15.00 -18.02
CA LEU A 4 -50.67 14.98 -16.78
C LEU A 4 -49.21 14.66 -17.15
N TYR A 5 -48.45 15.71 -17.43
CA TYR A 5 -47.00 15.62 -17.57
C TYR A 5 -46.40 15.32 -16.19
N LYS A 6 -45.93 14.09 -15.98
CA LYS A 6 -45.11 13.75 -14.81
C LYS A 6 -43.72 14.34 -15.02
N LEU A 7 -43.45 15.43 -14.31
CA LEU A 7 -42.13 16.03 -14.19
C LEU A 7 -41.20 15.04 -13.47
N PHE A 8 -40.27 14.42 -14.19
CA PHE A 8 -39.19 13.64 -13.58
C PHE A 8 -38.16 14.62 -13.00
N ALA A 9 -38.24 14.87 -11.70
CA ALA A 9 -37.20 15.58 -10.98
C ALA A 9 -35.99 14.65 -10.83
N ILE A 10 -34.98 14.83 -11.68
CA ILE A 10 -33.67 14.19 -11.52
C ILE A 10 -33.00 14.87 -10.33
N LEU A 11 -33.05 14.22 -9.17
CA LEU A 11 -32.25 14.58 -8.00
C LEU A 11 -30.78 14.31 -8.33
N LEU A 12 -30.08 15.34 -8.79
CA LEU A 12 -28.62 15.38 -8.84
C LEU A 12 -28.11 15.44 -7.40
N PHE A 13 -27.87 14.28 -6.81
CA PHE A 13 -27.06 14.19 -5.60
C PHE A 13 -25.64 14.62 -5.97
N PRO A 14 -25.08 15.70 -5.37
CA PRO A 14 -23.68 15.97 -5.52
C PRO A 14 -22.91 14.84 -4.83
N ILE A 15 -22.34 13.95 -5.63
CA ILE A 15 -21.34 12.99 -5.15
C ILE A 15 -20.16 13.87 -4.71
N LYS A 16 -20.06 14.11 -3.40
CA LYS A 16 -18.84 14.67 -2.81
C LYS A 16 -17.74 13.64 -3.08
N VAL A 17 -16.97 13.88 -4.13
CA VAL A 17 -15.68 13.23 -4.34
C VAL A 17 -14.77 13.75 -3.23
N PHE A 18 -14.79 13.07 -2.08
CA PHE A 18 -13.76 13.25 -1.08
C PHE A 18 -12.46 12.77 -1.71
N ALA A 19 -11.61 13.70 -2.13
CA ALA A 19 -10.18 13.44 -2.16
C ALA A 19 -9.83 12.95 -0.75
N ALA A 20 -9.58 11.66 -0.61
CA ALA A 20 -9.21 11.04 0.65
C ALA A 20 -7.81 11.54 1.03
N ASN A 21 -7.74 12.78 1.52
CA ASN A 21 -6.68 13.18 2.42
C ASN A 21 -6.85 12.31 3.66
N PRO A 22 -5.80 11.58 4.07
CA PRO A 22 -5.96 10.46 4.96
C PRO A 22 -6.33 10.86 6.40
N PRO A 23 -7.04 10.00 7.13
CA PRO A 23 -7.77 10.29 8.37
C PRO A 23 -6.91 10.49 9.63
N CYS A 24 -5.57 10.54 9.49
CA CYS A 24 -4.63 10.54 10.61
C CYS A 24 -3.74 11.78 10.57
N ALA A 25 -3.71 12.54 11.66
CA ALA A 25 -2.82 13.69 11.79
C ALA A 25 -1.34 13.24 11.71
N ASN A 26 -0.51 14.06 11.05
CA ASN A 26 0.96 13.99 11.03
C ASN A 26 1.62 12.85 10.25
N ILE A 27 0.93 12.13 9.36
CA ILE A 27 1.61 11.17 8.47
C ILE A 27 2.38 11.92 7.38
N HIS A 28 3.65 11.56 7.18
CA HIS A 28 4.53 12.20 6.18
C HIS A 28 4.36 11.61 4.79
N VAL A 29 4.14 10.30 4.70
CA VAL A 29 4.06 9.57 3.43
C VAL A 29 2.99 8.50 3.53
N TRP A 30 2.21 8.34 2.46
CA TRP A 30 1.27 7.23 2.31
C TRP A 30 1.71 6.32 1.18
N TYR A 31 1.72 5.03 1.47
CA TYR A 31 1.92 3.95 0.53
C TYR A 31 0.58 3.27 0.25
N GLU A 32 0.28 3.06 -1.02
CA GLU A 32 -0.86 2.31 -1.53
C GLU A 32 -0.36 0.94 -1.97
N LEU A 33 -0.86 -0.12 -1.35
CA LEU A 33 -0.57 -1.51 -1.69
C LEU A 33 -1.80 -2.06 -2.42
N ASN A 34 -1.64 -2.44 -3.68
CA ASN A 34 -2.72 -2.87 -4.56
C ASN A 34 -2.48 -4.30 -5.02
N ASN A 35 -3.36 -5.22 -4.63
CA ASN A 35 -3.31 -6.59 -5.11
C ASN A 35 -4.22 -6.76 -6.32
N GLN A 36 -3.60 -6.92 -7.48
CA GLN A 36 -4.23 -7.19 -8.77
C GLN A 36 -4.19 -8.69 -9.14
N SER A 37 -3.57 -9.52 -8.31
CA SER A 37 -3.54 -10.97 -8.48
C SER A 37 -4.83 -11.63 -7.96
N GLU A 38 -5.02 -12.89 -8.32
CA GLU A 38 -6.14 -13.72 -7.85
C GLU A 38 -5.90 -14.35 -6.46
N ASN A 39 -4.69 -14.24 -5.93
CA ASN A 39 -4.28 -14.86 -4.67
C ASN A 39 -4.03 -13.82 -3.57
N GLU A 40 -4.01 -14.25 -2.31
CA GLU A 40 -3.64 -13.37 -1.20
C GLU A 40 -2.13 -13.06 -1.26
N TRP A 41 -1.74 -11.83 -0.95
CA TRP A 41 -0.35 -11.49 -0.70
C TRP A 41 -0.11 -11.23 0.77
N VAL A 42 0.98 -11.76 1.30
CA VAL A 42 1.42 -11.49 2.66
C VAL A 42 2.64 -10.60 2.63
N ILE A 43 2.47 -9.39 3.13
CA ILE A 43 3.45 -8.31 3.04
C ILE A 43 4.07 -8.05 4.40
N ASP A 44 5.38 -7.92 4.42
CA ASP A 44 6.18 -7.50 5.56
C ASP A 44 6.84 -6.14 5.27
N ILE A 45 6.96 -5.31 6.30
CA ILE A 45 7.55 -3.98 6.20
C ILE A 45 8.75 -3.92 7.13
N ASN A 46 9.95 -3.78 6.55
CA ASN A 46 11.19 -3.70 7.31
C ASN A 46 11.87 -2.35 7.11
N THR A 47 12.54 -1.88 8.16
CA THR A 47 13.38 -0.69 8.16
C THR A 47 14.84 -1.10 8.29
N LEU A 48 15.66 -0.76 7.30
CA LEU A 48 17.04 -1.27 7.22
C LEU A 48 18.07 -0.34 7.90
N ILE A 49 17.79 0.97 7.96
CA ILE A 49 18.80 1.97 8.37
C ILE A 49 18.34 2.81 9.59
N GLU A 50 17.04 2.90 9.89
CA GLU A 50 16.53 3.88 10.85
C GLU A 50 15.37 3.34 11.70
N LYS A 51 15.42 3.56 13.03
CA LYS A 51 14.36 3.14 13.98
C LYS A 51 13.37 4.26 14.30
N ASN A 52 13.57 5.43 13.72
CA ASN A 52 12.81 6.66 13.99
C ASN A 52 11.49 6.74 13.20
N LEU A 53 10.88 5.59 12.92
CA LEU A 53 9.73 5.45 12.05
C LEU A 53 8.65 4.66 12.76
N ASN A 54 7.40 5.05 12.52
CA ASN A 54 6.23 4.24 12.84
C ASN A 54 5.39 4.09 11.58
N PHE A 55 4.85 2.89 11.37
CA PHE A 55 3.87 2.64 10.32
C PHE A 55 2.46 2.63 10.91
N TYR A 56 1.51 3.15 10.15
CA TYR A 56 0.10 3.25 10.52
C TYR A 56 -0.77 2.68 9.41
N ASN A 57 -1.89 2.06 9.78
CA ASN A 57 -2.92 1.73 8.80
C ASN A 57 -3.86 2.92 8.54
N ASP A 58 -4.77 2.73 7.60
CA ASP A 58 -5.87 3.63 7.25
C ASP A 58 -6.81 3.99 8.43
N LYS A 59 -6.75 3.25 9.54
CA LYS A 59 -7.51 3.49 10.77
C LYS A 59 -6.69 4.19 11.86
N CYS A 60 -5.53 4.75 11.51
CA CYS A 60 -4.62 5.44 12.43
C CYS A 60 -4.08 4.57 13.57
N LYS A 61 -4.02 3.26 13.36
CA LYS A 61 -3.41 2.33 14.33
C LYS A 61 -2.00 2.00 13.89
N ILE A 62 -1.08 2.00 14.85
CA ILE A 62 0.31 1.59 14.64
C ILE A 62 0.33 0.13 14.19
N ILE A 63 1.08 -0.14 13.13
CA ILE A 63 1.46 -1.46 12.66
C ILE A 63 2.76 -1.81 13.36
N LYS A 64 2.79 -2.93 14.08
CA LYS A 64 4.00 -3.37 14.78
C LYS A 64 4.97 -4.00 13.78
N ASP A 65 6.28 -3.87 14.00
CA ASP A 65 7.34 -4.35 13.09
C ASP A 65 7.28 -5.85 12.74
N THR A 66 6.57 -6.68 13.53
CA THR A 66 6.41 -8.12 13.26
C THR A 66 5.06 -8.46 12.61
N GLN A 67 4.23 -7.46 12.32
CA GLN A 67 2.88 -7.69 11.85
C GLN A 67 2.86 -7.85 10.33
N LYS A 68 2.63 -9.09 9.90
CA LYS A 68 2.33 -9.40 8.50
C LYS A 68 1.02 -8.75 8.07
N ILE A 69 1.04 -8.08 6.92
CA ILE A 69 -0.12 -7.44 6.31
C ILE A 69 -0.64 -8.37 5.22
N LYS A 70 -1.78 -9.02 5.49
CA LYS A 70 -2.54 -9.76 4.47
C LYS A 70 -3.16 -8.78 3.48
N LEU A 71 -3.02 -9.01 2.19
CA LEU A 71 -3.62 -8.20 1.14
C LEU A 71 -4.42 -9.13 0.24
N ASN A 72 -5.73 -9.16 0.45
CA ASN A 72 -6.63 -10.06 -0.26
C ASN A 72 -6.71 -9.73 -1.76
N PRO A 73 -7.16 -10.67 -2.60
CA PRO A 73 -7.39 -10.41 -4.02
C PRO A 73 -8.21 -9.14 -4.26
N GLN A 74 -7.79 -8.33 -5.24
CA GLN A 74 -8.44 -7.06 -5.64
C GLN A 74 -8.54 -6.00 -4.52
N GLN A 75 -7.78 -6.17 -3.44
CA GLN A 75 -7.77 -5.24 -2.32
C GLN A 75 -6.75 -4.13 -2.50
N ILE A 76 -7.12 -2.93 -2.07
CA ILE A 76 -6.21 -1.80 -1.85
C ILE A 76 -6.08 -1.56 -0.35
N LYS A 77 -4.85 -1.43 0.14
CA LYS A 77 -4.54 -1.00 1.52
C LYS A 77 -3.63 0.21 1.51
N TYR A 78 -3.81 1.06 2.52
CA TYR A 78 -2.99 2.25 2.72
C TYR A 78 -2.15 2.11 3.99
N ILE A 79 -0.85 2.39 3.84
CA ILE A 79 0.13 2.36 4.93
C ILE A 79 0.76 3.74 5.04
N GLY A 80 0.56 4.40 6.18
CA GLY A 80 1.16 5.68 6.50
C GLY A 80 2.50 5.50 7.19
N MET A 81 3.52 6.25 6.78
CA MET A 81 4.79 6.37 7.49
C MET A 81 4.87 7.70 8.22
N TYR A 82 5.07 7.62 9.54
CA TYR A 82 5.36 8.74 10.41
C TYR A 82 6.83 8.74 10.80
N VAL A 83 7.48 9.89 10.60
CA VAL A 83 8.86 10.16 11.02
C VAL A 83 8.82 10.91 12.35
N ARG A 84 9.33 10.31 13.44
CA ARG A 84 9.25 10.95 14.77
C ARG A 84 10.20 12.14 14.90
N ASN A 85 11.39 12.06 14.29
CA ASN A 85 12.37 13.15 14.23
C ASN A 85 12.88 13.34 12.80
N GLN A 86 12.69 14.53 12.23
CA GLN A 86 13.06 14.80 10.83
C GLN A 86 14.53 15.17 10.64
N ALA A 87 15.25 15.55 11.69
CA ALA A 87 16.66 15.94 11.59
C ALA A 87 17.51 14.74 11.16
N ASN A 88 18.31 14.91 10.10
CA ASN A 88 19.20 13.89 9.52
C ASN A 88 18.51 12.60 9.04
N PHE A 89 17.24 12.69 8.63
CA PHE A 89 16.46 11.53 8.19
C PHE A 89 17.06 10.86 6.95
N ARG A 90 17.58 9.64 7.13
CA ARG A 90 17.99 8.75 6.04
C ARG A 90 17.52 7.34 6.35
N THR A 91 16.52 6.87 5.62
CA THR A 91 15.99 5.52 5.81
C THR A 91 15.91 4.77 4.50
N ILE A 92 16.00 3.44 4.59
CA ILE A 92 15.53 2.53 3.57
C ILE A 92 14.43 1.69 4.21
N VAL A 93 13.25 1.75 3.62
CA VAL A 93 12.11 0.91 3.94
C VAL A 93 11.98 -0.14 2.85
N SER A 94 11.78 -1.39 3.22
CA SER A 94 11.46 -2.47 2.30
C SER A 94 10.05 -2.98 2.53
N PHE A 95 9.26 -3.09 1.46
CA PHE A 95 8.00 -3.80 1.44
C PHE A 95 8.22 -5.12 0.72
N SER A 96 8.16 -6.23 1.45
CA SER A 96 8.44 -7.56 0.94
C SER A 96 7.16 -8.39 0.97
N GLY A 97 6.65 -8.78 -0.19
CA GLY A 97 5.45 -9.60 -0.34
C GLY A 97 5.76 -11.01 -0.81
N VAL A 98 5.01 -11.99 -0.31
CA VAL A 98 4.94 -13.35 -0.84
C VAL A 98 3.49 -13.67 -1.20
N GLU A 99 3.24 -14.18 -2.39
CA GLU A 99 1.91 -14.64 -2.80
C GLU A 99 1.60 -15.97 -2.07
N GLU A 100 0.53 -16.01 -1.29
CA GLU A 100 -0.05 -17.24 -0.77
C GLU A 100 -0.91 -17.86 -1.89
N ALA A 101 -0.38 -18.85 -2.59
CA ALA A 101 -1.24 -19.67 -3.44
C ALA A 101 -2.31 -20.35 -2.57
N ASN A 102 -3.51 -20.57 -3.12
CA ASN A 102 -4.63 -21.23 -2.42
C ASN A 102 -4.35 -22.66 -1.90
N ASN A 103 -3.14 -23.18 -2.08
CA ASN A 103 -2.69 -24.48 -1.63
C ASN A 103 -1.68 -24.30 -0.49
N ASP A 104 -1.72 -25.17 0.52
CA ASP A 104 -0.85 -25.10 1.71
C ASP A 104 0.59 -24.72 1.34
N ILE A 105 1.04 -23.59 1.90
CA ILE A 105 2.36 -22.97 1.69
C ILE A 105 3.52 -23.96 1.96
N GLN A 106 3.24 -25.07 2.64
CA GLN A 106 4.21 -26.10 3.00
C GLN A 106 4.69 -26.95 1.81
N ASP A 107 3.93 -27.04 0.71
CA ASP A 107 4.29 -27.89 -0.45
C ASP A 107 4.87 -27.12 -1.65
N ILE A 108 4.98 -25.79 -1.56
CA ILE A 108 5.53 -24.97 -2.65
C ILE A 108 7.00 -24.71 -2.39
N SER A 109 7.85 -25.08 -3.34
CA SER A 109 9.29 -24.79 -3.27
C SER A 109 9.51 -23.27 -3.10
N PRO A 110 10.45 -22.83 -2.25
CA PRO A 110 10.80 -21.41 -2.12
C PRO A 110 11.18 -20.72 -3.45
N LEU A 111 11.53 -21.50 -4.48
CA LEU A 111 11.86 -21.04 -5.83
C LEU A 111 10.62 -20.80 -6.72
N GLU A 112 9.50 -21.43 -6.40
CA GLU A 112 8.24 -21.34 -7.16
C GLU A 112 7.29 -20.29 -6.57
N GLN A 113 7.55 -19.85 -5.34
CA GLN A 113 6.82 -18.76 -4.70
C GLN A 113 7.09 -17.42 -5.41
N LYS A 114 6.01 -16.74 -5.82
CA LYS A 114 6.10 -15.36 -6.32
C LYS A 114 6.43 -14.41 -5.17
N LYS A 115 7.43 -13.56 -5.38
CA LYS A 115 7.98 -12.67 -4.35
C LYS A 115 8.20 -11.28 -4.93
N CYS A 116 7.85 -10.26 -4.15
CA CYS A 116 8.02 -8.86 -4.55
C CYS A 116 8.73 -8.09 -3.46
N VAL A 117 9.74 -7.31 -3.84
CA VAL A 117 10.46 -6.45 -2.90
C VAL A 117 10.51 -5.03 -3.44
N PHE A 118 9.92 -4.10 -2.71
CA PHE A 118 9.99 -2.68 -3.02
C PHE A 118 10.89 -2.00 -2.01
N LEU A 119 12.03 -1.47 -2.47
CA LEU A 119 12.90 -0.64 -1.64
C LEU A 119 12.57 0.83 -1.87
N VAL A 120 12.27 1.54 -0.78
CA VAL A 120 12.01 2.97 -0.80
C VAL A 120 13.03 3.64 0.08
N GLN A 121 13.90 4.44 -0.52
CA GLN A 121 14.84 5.26 0.22
C GLN A 121 14.32 6.69 0.33
N ALA A 122 14.25 7.20 1.55
CA ALA A 122 13.83 8.57 1.81
C ALA A 122 14.99 9.33 2.46
N TYR A 123 15.31 10.50 1.87
CA TYR A 123 16.43 11.38 2.24
C TYR A 123 15.97 12.69 2.88
N ALA A 124 14.67 12.98 2.79
CA ALA A 124 13.93 13.94 3.60
C ALA A 124 12.45 13.54 3.52
N PRO A 125 11.57 14.10 4.38
CA PRO A 125 10.12 13.84 4.31
C PRO A 125 9.49 14.09 2.92
N ALA A 126 10.17 14.85 2.04
CA ALA A 126 9.70 15.18 0.69
C ALA A 126 10.70 14.85 -0.45
N THR A 127 11.85 14.24 -0.18
CA THR A 127 12.82 13.84 -1.21
C THR A 127 13.14 12.34 -1.09
N MET A 128 12.72 11.57 -2.10
CA MET A 128 12.92 10.12 -2.17
C MET A 128 13.68 9.75 -3.44
N ASN A 129 14.87 9.19 -3.30
CA ASN A 129 15.57 8.51 -4.41
C ASN A 129 15.28 7.01 -4.31
N ARG A 130 15.17 6.34 -5.46
CA ARG A 130 14.36 5.11 -5.54
C ARG A 130 15.09 3.98 -6.24
N MET A 131 14.92 2.77 -5.73
CA MET A 131 15.47 1.56 -6.32
C MET A 131 14.45 0.43 -6.17
N ILE A 132 13.90 -0.08 -7.27
CA ILE A 132 12.99 -1.24 -7.24
C ILE A 132 13.86 -2.49 -7.48
N TRP A 133 13.76 -3.51 -6.62
CA TRP A 133 14.38 -4.81 -6.85
C TRP A 133 13.29 -5.84 -7.06
N GLN A 134 13.04 -6.20 -8.32
CA GLN A 134 12.19 -7.35 -8.64
C GLN A 134 13.01 -8.62 -8.47
N ILE A 135 12.52 -9.59 -7.70
CA ILE A 135 13.17 -10.88 -7.53
C ILE A 135 12.15 -11.98 -7.85
N ASN A 136 12.39 -12.68 -8.96
CA ASN A 136 11.69 -13.89 -9.44
C ASN A 136 10.20 -13.76 -9.83
N ASN A 137 9.90 -14.11 -11.09
CA ASN A 137 8.62 -14.62 -11.65
C ASN A 137 7.27 -13.94 -11.29
N SER A 138 7.29 -12.80 -10.60
CA SER A 138 6.10 -12.00 -10.26
C SER A 138 5.99 -10.75 -11.13
N ASP A 139 4.78 -10.33 -11.50
CA ASP A 139 4.53 -9.11 -12.27
C ASP A 139 4.30 -7.90 -11.34
N CYS A 140 5.24 -7.65 -10.43
CA CYS A 140 5.15 -6.56 -9.46
C CYS A 140 5.78 -5.28 -9.96
N TYR A 141 5.09 -4.16 -9.81
CA TYR A 141 5.57 -2.85 -10.24
C TYR A 141 5.14 -1.76 -9.28
N ALA A 142 5.77 -0.60 -9.40
CA ALA A 142 5.40 0.55 -8.59
C ALA A 142 5.26 1.80 -9.46
N THR A 143 4.31 2.65 -9.12
CA THR A 143 4.06 3.94 -9.77
C THR A 143 4.04 5.04 -8.71
N ASN A 144 3.82 6.29 -9.16
CA ASN A 144 3.81 7.47 -8.32
C ASN A 144 4.96 7.43 -7.31
N TYR A 145 6.19 7.44 -7.82
CA TYR A 145 7.34 7.59 -6.94
C TYR A 145 7.50 6.44 -5.91
N ASN A 146 7.18 5.20 -6.32
CA ASN A 146 7.14 3.99 -5.50
C ASN A 146 6.18 4.06 -4.30
N THR A 147 5.28 5.04 -4.26
CA THR A 147 4.25 5.12 -3.24
C THR A 147 3.01 4.32 -3.59
N LYS A 148 2.83 3.93 -4.86
CA LYS A 148 1.80 2.98 -5.27
C LYS A 148 2.48 1.70 -5.72
N MET A 149 2.26 0.61 -5.00
CA MET A 149 2.86 -0.70 -5.22
C MET A 149 1.77 -1.66 -5.69
N TYR A 150 2.04 -2.37 -6.77
CA TYR A 150 1.12 -3.28 -7.42
C TYR A 150 1.69 -4.69 -7.37
N PHE A 151 0.87 -5.61 -6.87
CA PHE A 151 1.16 -7.04 -6.74
C PHE A 151 0.24 -7.78 -7.69
N LYS A 152 0.79 -8.46 -8.71
CA LYS A 152 0.02 -9.10 -9.79
C LYS A 152 0.46 -10.54 -10.02
#